data_AF-A0A497FK31-F1
#
_entry.id   AF-A0A497FK31-F1
#
_cell.length_a   1.000
_cell.length_b   1.000
_cell.length_c   1.000
_cell.angle_alpha   90.00
_cell.angle_beta   90.00
_cell.angle_gamma   90.00
#
_symmetry.space_group_name_H-M   'P 1'
#
loop_
_entity.id
_entity.type
_entity.pdbx_description
1 polymer ?
#
loop_
_entity_poly.entity_id
_entity_poly.type
_entity_poly.pdbx_seq_one_letter_code
_entity_poly.pdbx_strand_id
1 'polypeptide(L)'
;MYGKKYKKFNRELLTVVSIDSIIAFIEFIVKQVFLQVPIFLGTIALVGLLLLRRPWREVIEHTIKVMAGVAAMLSAAGMLAGTARSVGDIMNDMLGVSGVIPWNLPAYANAVKLAP
;
A
#
# COMPACT_ATOMS: atom_id res chain seq x y z
N MET A 1 32.99 -28.56 -29.19
CA MET A 1 32.20 -27.33 -29.41
C MET A 1 31.05 -27.10 -28.41
N TYR A 2 30.74 -28.01 -27.47
CA TYR A 2 29.59 -27.86 -26.56
C TYR A 2 29.81 -26.93 -25.34
N GLY A 3 31.03 -26.80 -24.80
CA GLY A 3 31.27 -26.07 -23.55
C GLY A 3 31.04 -24.55 -23.57
N LYS A 4 31.17 -23.88 -24.73
CA LYS A 4 30.93 -22.43 -24.84
C LYS A 4 29.44 -22.06 -24.75
N LYS A 5 28.56 -22.95 -25.23
CA LYS A 5 27.10 -22.73 -25.24
C LYS A 5 26.52 -22.81 -23.82
N TYR A 6 26.97 -23.78 -23.02
CA TYR A 6 26.58 -23.91 -21.60
C TYR A 6 27.04 -22.72 -20.75
N LYS A 7 28.26 -22.22 -20.95
CA LYS A 7 28.77 -21.07 -20.19
C LYS A 7 28.04 -19.76 -20.52
N LYS A 8 27.55 -19.61 -21.77
CA LYS A 8 26.74 -18.47 -22.19
C LYS A 8 25.32 -18.54 -21.64
N PHE A 9 24.68 -19.72 -21.71
CA PHE A 9 23.33 -19.93 -21.17
C PHE A 9 23.26 -19.76 -19.64
N ASN A 10 24.26 -20.25 -18.89
CA ASN A 10 24.33 -20.03 -17.45
C ASN A 10 24.54 -18.55 -17.09
N ARG A 11 25.29 -17.81 -17.91
CA ARG A 11 25.50 -16.36 -17.70
C ARG A 11 24.21 -15.56 -17.95
N GLU A 12 23.41 -15.95 -18.93
CA GLU A 12 22.09 -15.34 -19.20
C GLU A 12 21.07 -15.67 -18.10
N LEU A 13 21.02 -16.92 -17.63
CA LEU A 13 20.18 -17.28 -16.47
C LEU A 13 20.58 -16.54 -15.19
N LEU A 14 21.89 -16.39 -14.92
CA LEU A 14 22.37 -15.63 -13.77
C LEU A 14 22.01 -14.15 -13.84
N THR A 15 21.98 -13.54 -15.04
CA THR A 15 21.53 -12.14 -15.19
C THR A 15 20.02 -11.97 -14.99
N VAL A 16 19.19 -12.90 -15.48
CA VAL A 16 17.72 -12.83 -15.32
C VAL A 16 17.33 -13.03 -13.84
N VAL A 17 17.87 -14.05 -13.18
CA VAL A 17 17.61 -14.31 -11.74
C VAL A 17 18.06 -13.14 -10.86
N SER A 18 19.16 -12.47 -11.22
CA SER A 18 19.65 -11.31 -10.46
C SER A 18 18.76 -10.08 -10.65
N ILE A 19 18.21 -9.86 -11.85
CA ILE A 19 17.24 -8.78 -12.12
C ILE A 19 15.94 -9.00 -11.34
N ASP A 20 15.41 -10.23 -11.34
CA ASP A 20 14.20 -10.58 -10.58
C ASP A 20 14.40 -10.33 -9.07
N SER A 21 15.58 -10.67 -8.54
CA SER A 21 15.93 -10.42 -7.14
C SER A 21 15.99 -8.93 -6.80
N ILE A 22 16.50 -8.10 -7.71
CA ILE A 22 16.57 -6.64 -7.53
C ILE A 22 15.16 -6.03 -7.58
N ILE A 23 14.32 -6.46 -8.52
CA ILE A 23 12.93 -5.99 -8.62
C ILE A 23 12.16 -6.38 -7.37
N ALA A 24 12.28 -7.62 -6.88
CA ALA A 24 11.64 -8.07 -5.66
C ALA A 24 12.07 -7.25 -4.43
N PHE A 25 13.35 -6.88 -4.33
CA PHE A 25 13.85 -6.02 -3.25
C PHE A 25 13.29 -4.59 -3.33
N ILE A 26 13.23 -4.01 -4.53
CA ILE A 26 12.63 -2.68 -4.75
C ILE A 26 11.13 -2.72 -4.41
N GLU A 27 10.42 -3.74 -4.88
CA GLU A 27 9.00 -3.93 -4.55
C GLU A 27 8.77 -4.12 -3.06
N PHE A 28 9.65 -4.84 -2.36
CA PHE A 28 9.57 -4.99 -0.92
C PHE A 28 9.68 -3.62 -0.22
N ILE A 29 10.68 -2.81 -0.58
CA ILE A 29 10.83 -1.47 0.00
C ILE A 29 9.61 -0.60 -0.32
N VAL A 30 9.16 -0.57 -1.58
CA VAL A 30 8.02 0.26 -1.98
C VAL A 30 6.71 -0.21 -1.32
N LYS A 31 6.44 -1.52 -1.30
CA LYS A 31 5.17 -2.09 -0.80
C LYS A 31 5.11 -2.17 0.73
N GLN A 32 6.21 -2.49 1.39
CA GLN A 32 6.21 -2.70 2.84
C GLN A 32 6.57 -1.41 3.60
N VAL A 33 7.46 -0.58 3.06
CA VAL A 33 7.93 0.62 3.77
C VAL A 33 7.14 1.85 3.36
N PHE A 34 6.93 2.07 2.06
CA PHE A 34 6.26 3.28 1.57
C PHE A 34 4.74 3.17 1.49
N LEU A 35 4.22 2.00 1.10
CA LEU A 35 2.77 1.79 0.99
C LEU A 35 2.10 1.48 2.34
N GLN A 36 2.86 1.08 3.36
CA GLN A 36 2.33 0.91 4.71
C GLN A 36 2.37 2.24 5.46
N VAL A 37 1.28 3.01 5.34
CA VAL A 37 1.10 4.35 5.92
C VAL A 37 1.54 4.47 7.39
N PRO A 38 1.23 3.51 8.31
CA PRO A 38 1.71 3.57 9.69
C PRO A 38 3.24 3.60 9.83
N ILE A 39 3.95 2.79 9.04
CA ILE A 39 5.41 2.65 9.13
C ILE A 39 6.08 3.90 8.55
N PHE A 40 5.57 4.38 7.42
CA PHE A 40 6.07 5.61 6.81
C PHE A 40 5.94 6.81 7.75
N LEU A 41 4.75 7.03 8.33
CA LEU A 41 4.51 8.13 9.27
C LEU A 41 5.29 7.95 10.59
N GLY A 42 5.46 6.71 11.07
CA GLY A 42 6.31 6.43 12.22
C GLY A 42 7.79 6.77 11.95
N THR A 43 8.28 6.55 10.74
CA THR A 43 9.65 6.91 10.36
C THR A 43 9.83 8.43 10.32
N ILE A 44 8.84 9.16 9.79
CA ILE A 44 8.83 10.62 9.80
C ILE A 44 8.79 11.15 11.25
N ALA A 45 7.96 10.56 12.11
CA ALA A 45 7.90 10.93 13.52
C ALA A 45 9.24 10.71 14.23
N LEU A 46 9.87 9.55 13.99
CA LEU A 46 11.17 9.21 14.55
C LEU A 46 12.26 10.22 14.11
N VAL A 47 12.31 10.56 12.82
CA VAL A 47 13.25 11.57 12.30
C VAL A 47 12.97 12.95 12.89
N GLY A 48 11.69 13.35 12.97
CA GLY A 48 11.30 14.63 13.55
C GLY A 48 11.65 14.75 15.03
N LEU A 49 11.45 13.68 15.81
CA LEU A 49 11.77 13.61 17.24
C LEU A 49 13.28 13.61 17.50
N LEU A 50 14.06 12.93 16.65
CA LEU A 50 15.52 13.00 16.65
C LEU A 50 16.02 14.41 16.35
N LEU A 51 15.43 15.08 15.36
CA LEU A 51 15.77 16.46 15.01
C LEU A 51 15.47 17.43 16.17
N LEU A 52 14.38 17.20 16.89
CA LEU A 52 13.97 17.94 18.08
C LEU A 52 14.84 17.63 19.33
N ARG A 53 15.82 16.72 19.23
CA ARG A 53 16.71 16.29 20.33
C ARG A 53 15.96 15.88 21.61
N ARG A 54 14.82 15.21 21.46
CA ARG A 54 14.04 14.67 22.58
C ARG A 54 14.79 13.49 23.23
N PRO A 55 14.58 13.23 24.53
CA PRO A 55 15.20 12.07 25.18
C PRO A 55 14.74 10.76 24.53
N TRP A 56 15.65 9.79 24.42
CA TRP A 56 15.44 8.54 23.68
C TRP A 56 14.16 7.78 24.05
N ARG A 57 13.78 7.82 25.33
CA ARG A 57 12.53 7.21 25.80
C ARG A 57 11.30 7.87 25.18
N GLU A 58 11.27 9.19 25.09
CA GLU A 58 10.18 9.93 24.44
C GLU A 58 10.13 9.64 22.94
N VAL A 59 11.29 9.55 22.27
CA VAL A 59 11.35 9.29 20.82
C VAL A 59 10.63 7.99 20.47
N ILE A 60 10.92 6.90 21.20
CA ILE A 60 10.34 5.59 20.95
C ILE A 60 8.84 5.60 21.29
N GLU A 61 8.47 6.17 22.44
CA GLU A 61 7.07 6.21 22.88
C GLU A 61 6.18 6.97 21.90
N HIS A 62 6.63 8.14 21.43
CA HIS A 62 5.87 8.97 20.50
C HIS A 62 5.80 8.33 19.10
N THR A 63 6.88 7.68 18.66
CA THR A 63 6.88 6.93 17.39
C THR A 63 5.83 5.82 17.40
N ILE A 64 5.75 5.05 18.48
CA ILE A 64 4.73 3.99 18.64
C ILE A 64 3.33 4.59 18.68
N LYS A 65 3.12 5.70 19.40
CA LYS A 65 1.82 6.41 19.43
C LYS A 65 1.38 6.86 18.05
N VAL A 66 2.29 7.37 17.21
CA VAL A 66 1.98 7.73 15.82
C VAL A 66 1.57 6.51 15.02
N MET A 67 2.34 5.41 15.08
CA MET A 67 2.01 4.19 14.36
C MET A 67 0.65 3.62 14.79
N ALA A 68 0.40 3.55 16.10
CA ALA A 68 -0.85 3.06 16.67
C ALA A 68 -2.04 3.95 16.29
N GLY A 69 -1.88 5.27 16.36
CA GLY A 69 -2.93 6.23 15.99
C GLY A 69 -3.30 6.14 14.51
N VAL A 70 -2.31 6.06 13.62
CA VAL A 70 -2.55 5.90 12.18
C VAL A 70 -3.22 4.56 11.89
N ALA A 71 -2.76 3.46 12.51
CA ALA A 71 -3.38 2.15 12.34
C ALA A 71 -4.85 2.14 12.79
N ALA A 72 -5.16 2.75 13.93
CA ALA A 72 -6.53 2.89 14.42
C ALA A 72 -7.39 3.74 13.46
N MET A 73 -6.83 4.83 12.93
CA MET A 73 -7.54 5.70 11.97
C MET A 73 -7.88 4.98 10.68
N LEU A 74 -6.96 4.18 10.14
CA LEU A 74 -7.20 3.38 8.92
C LEU A 74 -8.30 2.33 9.15
N SER A 75 -8.27 1.65 10.28
CA SER A 75 -9.32 0.69 10.66
C SER A 75 -10.68 1.39 10.78
N ALA A 76 -10.74 2.55 11.43
CA ALA A 76 -11.95 3.34 11.54
C ALA A 76 -12.48 3.81 10.17
N ALA A 77 -11.59 4.33 9.31
CA ALA A 77 -11.95 4.74 7.96
C ALA A 77 -12.48 3.57 7.12
N GLY A 78 -11.89 2.38 7.25
CA GLY A 78 -12.37 1.16 6.59
C GLY A 78 -13.78 0.76 7.05
N MET A 79 -14.05 0.82 8.36
CA MET A 79 -15.39 0.56 8.88
C MET A 79 -16.41 1.57 8.35
N LEU A 80 -16.10 2.86 8.36
CA LEU A 80 -16.98 3.91 7.84
C LEU A 80 -17.23 3.77 6.33
N ALA A 81 -16.20 3.43 5.56
CA ALA A 81 -16.34 3.17 4.13
C ALA A 81 -17.21 1.94 3.87
N GLY A 82 -17.06 0.90 4.69
CA GLY A 82 -17.88 -0.31 4.62
C GLY A 82 -19.35 -0.04 4.93
N THR A 83 -19.64 0.75 5.97
CA THR A 83 -21.02 1.14 6.29
C THR A 83 -21.63 2.02 5.21
N ALA A 84 -20.89 3.00 4.71
CA ALA A 84 -21.34 3.84 3.60
C ALA A 84 -21.66 3.02 2.33
N ARG A 85 -20.84 2.01 2.05
CA ARG A 85 -21.09 1.07 0.94
C ARG A 85 -22.36 0.26 1.14
N SER A 86 -22.54 -0.32 2.33
CA SER A 86 -23.75 -1.09 2.65
C SER A 86 -25.02 -0.24 2.55
N VAL A 87 -24.97 1.03 2.95
CA VAL A 87 -26.09 1.97 2.77
C VAL A 87 -26.35 2.23 1.29
N GLY A 88 -25.30 2.44 0.51
CA GLY A 88 -25.40 2.59 -0.95
C GLY A 88 -26.03 1.38 -1.64
N ASP A 89 -25.66 0.17 -1.24
CA ASP A 89 -26.21 -1.08 -1.79
C ASP A 89 -27.72 -1.21 -1.47
N ILE A 90 -28.14 -0.86 -0.26
CA ILE A 90 -29.57 -0.86 0.14
C ILE A 90 -30.36 0.18 -0.67
N MET A 91 -29.83 1.39 -0.84
CA MET A 91 -30.48 2.42 -1.66
C MET A 91 -30.60 1.98 -3.12
N ASN A 92 -29.60 1.28 -3.64
CA ASN A 92 -29.61 0.77 -5.00
C ASN A 92 -30.68 -0.32 -5.21
N ASP A 93 -30.86 -1.21 -4.22
CA ASP A 93 -31.88 -2.27 -4.22
C ASP A 93 -33.30 -1.69 -4.12
N MET A 94 -33.50 -0.66 -3.28
CA MET A 94 -34.81 -0.03 -3.07
C MET A 94 -35.23 0.92 -4.18
N LEU A 95 -34.28 1.64 -4.80
CA LEU A 95 -34.57 2.67 -5.81
C LEU A 95 -34.36 2.18 -7.26
N GLY A 96 -33.88 0.94 -7.44
CA GLY A 96 -33.67 0.33 -8.77
C GLY A 96 -32.56 0.99 -9.59
N VAL A 97 -31.58 1.64 -8.96
CA VAL A 97 -30.67 2.58 -9.62
C VAL A 97 -29.48 1.93 -10.36
N SER A 98 -29.17 0.63 -10.31
CA SER A 98 -28.05 -0.05 -11.05
C SER A 98 -26.68 0.68 -11.19
N GLY A 99 -26.40 1.73 -10.40
CA GLY A 99 -25.21 2.56 -10.51
C GLY A 99 -24.19 2.18 -9.44
N VAL A 100 -22.96 1.88 -9.84
CA VAL A 100 -21.85 1.76 -8.90
C VAL A 100 -21.50 3.15 -8.36
N ILE A 101 -21.56 3.35 -7.04
CA ILE A 101 -21.10 4.60 -6.42
C ILE A 101 -19.57 4.64 -6.52
N PRO A 102 -18.98 5.55 -7.30
CA PRO A 102 -17.54 5.54 -7.55
C PRO A 102 -16.79 6.11 -6.34
N TRP A 103 -16.08 5.24 -5.62
CA TRP A 103 -15.34 5.58 -4.39
C TRP A 103 -13.81 5.60 -4.57
N ASN A 104 -13.31 5.07 -5.69
CA ASN A 104 -11.91 5.14 -6.09
C ASN A 104 -11.79 5.22 -7.63
N LEU A 105 -10.60 5.56 -8.15
CA LEU A 105 -10.38 5.69 -9.60
C LEU A 105 -10.82 4.46 -10.42
N PRO A 106 -10.52 3.21 -10.00
CA PRO A 106 -11.03 2.02 -10.67
C PRO A 106 -12.57 1.90 -10.68
N ALA A 107 -13.23 2.21 -9.56
CA ALA A 107 -14.68 2.19 -9.45
C ALA A 107 -15.32 3.28 -10.32
N TYR A 108 -14.69 4.45 -10.41
CA TYR A 108 -15.09 5.53 -11.33
C TYR A 108 -14.96 5.11 -12.80
N ALA A 109 -13.83 4.51 -13.18
CA ALA A 109 -13.62 4.02 -14.54
C ALA A 109 -14.66 2.96 -14.95
N ASN A 110 -15.08 2.12 -14.01
CA ASN A 110 -16.12 1.12 -14.25
C ASN A 110 -17.53 1.74 -14.27
N ALA A 111 -17.79 2.75 -13.44
CA ALA A 111 -19.06 3.50 -13.43
C ALA A 111 -19.31 4.21 -14.76
N VAL A 112 -18.28 4.89 -15.29
CA VAL A 112 -18.37 5.61 -16.57
C VAL A 112 -18.55 4.65 -17.76
N LYS A 113 -17.99 3.44 -17.69
CA LYS A 113 -18.19 2.41 -18.73
C LYS A 113 -19.58 1.80 -18.76
N LEU A 114 -20.35 1.94 -17.70
CA LEU A 114 -21.72 1.42 -17.56
C LEU A 114 -22.79 2.50 -17.77
N ALA A 115 -22.40 3.76 -17.93
CA ALA A 115 -23.28 4.84 -18.34
C ALA A 115 -23.57 4.72 -19.85
N PRO A 116 -24.83 4.86 -20.30
CA PRO A 116 -25.21 4.75 -21.71
C PRO A 116 -24.58 5.84 -22.59
#